data_AF-A0A0C9MV66-F1
#
_entry.id   AF-A0A0C9MV66-F1
#
_cell.length_a   1.000
_cell.length_b   1.000
_cell.length_c   1.000
_cell.angle_alpha   90.00
_cell.angle_beta   90.00
_cell.angle_gamma   90.00
#
_symmetry.space_group_name_H-M   'P 1'
#
loop_
_entity.id
_entity.type
_entity.pdbx_description
1 polymer ?
#
loop_
_entity_poly.entity_id
_entity_poly.type
_entity_poly.pdbx_seq_one_letter_code
_entity_poly.pdbx_strand_id
1 'polypeptide(L)'
;MGILAARRQRRIMTGKADKGVDYSAEFLSLVLSKTLPQFIKNSTKVITNAGGLDPIGCKEAIEALLEKLNIKGVCVAAIVGDDALADKEGRTLGGLKGVHSFSTISSVDHTKDSGRLPEKDKPIVSLNAYLGAHAITTALKEGAQIIVTGRVALVVAPLMHKYGWEEGKTANY
;
A
#
# COMPACT_ATOMS: atom_id res chain seq x y z
N MET A 1 -1.62 -9.02 -2.12
CA MET A 1 -1.54 -9.02 -0.64
C MET A 1 -1.67 -10.40 -0.03
N GLY A 2 -2.76 -11.16 -0.23
CA GLY A 2 -2.93 -12.48 0.44
C GLY A 2 -1.75 -13.45 0.23
N ILE A 3 -1.20 -13.52 -0.99
CA ILE A 3 0.00 -14.31 -1.29
C ILE A 3 1.24 -13.78 -0.55
N LEU A 4 1.45 -12.46 -0.51
CA LEU A 4 2.56 -11.84 0.23
C LEU A 4 2.43 -12.11 1.72
N ALA A 5 1.24 -11.96 2.28
CA ALA A 5 0.96 -12.20 3.70
C ALA A 5 1.19 -13.66 4.09
N ALA A 6 0.72 -14.60 3.27
CA ALA A 6 0.95 -16.03 3.47
C ALA A 6 2.44 -16.41 3.31
N ARG A 7 3.20 -15.71 2.45
CA ARG A 7 4.65 -15.89 2.33
C ARG A 7 5.37 -15.33 3.56
N ARG A 8 5.04 -14.12 4.00
CA ARG A 8 5.57 -13.51 5.25
C ARG A 8 5.35 -14.41 6.45
N GLN A 9 4.13 -14.91 6.63
CA GLN A 9 3.81 -15.81 7.74
C GLN A 9 4.61 -17.11 7.68
N ARG A 10 4.73 -17.74 6.50
CA ARG A 10 5.59 -18.92 6.34
C ARG A 10 7.05 -18.64 6.66
N ARG A 11 7.58 -17.48 6.28
CA ARG A 11 8.94 -17.06 6.65
C ARG A 11 9.10 -16.91 8.15
N ILE A 12 8.16 -16.25 8.82
CA ILE A 12 8.16 -16.09 10.29
C ILE A 12 8.13 -17.46 10.97
N MET A 13 7.21 -18.35 10.57
CA MET A 13 7.07 -19.69 11.16
C MET A 13 8.29 -20.58 10.97
N THR A 14 9.11 -20.34 9.94
CA THR A 14 10.32 -21.12 9.66
C THR A 14 11.60 -20.46 10.17
N GLY A 15 11.50 -19.40 10.98
CA GLY A 15 12.66 -18.67 11.52
C GLY A 15 13.46 -17.92 10.44
N LYS A 16 12.82 -17.59 9.32
CA LYS A 16 13.43 -16.95 8.14
C LYS A 16 12.79 -15.58 7.86
N ALA A 17 12.36 -14.88 8.90
CA ALA A 17 11.65 -13.61 8.78
C ALA A 17 12.39 -12.60 7.88
N ASP A 18 13.71 -12.53 8.03
CA ASP A 18 14.58 -11.60 7.28
C ASP A 18 14.87 -12.04 5.84
N LYS A 19 14.50 -13.27 5.46
CA LYS A 19 14.83 -13.85 4.14
C LYS A 19 13.70 -13.67 3.15
N GLY A 20 13.40 -12.43 2.77
CA GLY A 20 12.57 -12.13 1.61
C GLY A 20 11.86 -10.79 1.69
N VAL A 21 11.16 -10.45 0.61
CA VAL A 21 10.47 -9.17 0.47
C VAL A 21 8.95 -9.33 0.62
N ASP A 22 8.31 -8.24 1.03
CA ASP A 22 6.87 -8.15 1.28
C ASP A 22 6.17 -7.11 0.37
N TYR A 23 6.88 -6.67 -0.66
CA TYR A 23 6.42 -5.85 -1.77
C TYR A 23 6.50 -6.64 -3.11
N SER A 24 5.97 -6.09 -4.19
CA SER A 24 6.05 -6.70 -5.53
C SER A 24 7.39 -6.42 -6.20
N ALA A 25 8.32 -7.37 -6.11
CA ALA A 25 9.62 -7.29 -6.77
C ALA A 25 9.52 -7.26 -8.31
N GLU A 26 8.42 -7.77 -8.86
CA GLU A 26 8.12 -7.75 -10.29
C GLU A 26 7.91 -6.33 -10.80
N PHE A 27 7.35 -5.42 -9.98
CA PHE A 27 7.26 -4.01 -10.34
C PHE A 27 8.64 -3.42 -10.61
N LEU A 28 9.63 -3.68 -9.74
CA LEU A 28 10.99 -3.16 -9.92
C LEU A 28 11.66 -3.79 -11.14
N SER A 29 11.61 -5.13 -11.23
CA SER A 29 12.38 -5.89 -12.22
C SER A 29 11.78 -5.87 -13.63
N LEU A 30 10.45 -5.85 -13.78
CA LEU A 30 9.78 -5.94 -15.07
C LEU A 30 9.26 -4.60 -15.59
N VAL A 31 8.89 -3.68 -14.69
CA VAL A 31 8.26 -2.40 -15.07
C VAL A 31 9.24 -1.25 -14.89
N LEU A 32 9.65 -0.97 -13.65
CA LEU A 32 10.39 0.24 -13.33
C LEU A 32 11.76 0.25 -14.01
N SER A 33 12.55 -0.82 -13.90
CA SER A 33 13.88 -0.93 -14.52
C SER A 33 13.89 -0.62 -16.03
N LYS A 34 12.81 -0.96 -16.74
CA LYS A 34 12.67 -0.78 -18.20
C LYS A 34 12.13 0.58 -18.60
N THR A 35 11.40 1.25 -17.72
CA THR A 35 10.66 2.50 -18.02
C THR A 35 11.27 3.74 -17.38
N LEU A 36 12.14 3.54 -16.37
CA LEU A 36 12.75 4.60 -15.58
C LEU A 36 13.46 5.69 -16.41
N PRO A 37 14.25 5.36 -17.47
CA PRO A 37 14.87 6.40 -18.30
C PRO A 37 13.84 7.35 -18.94
N GLN A 38 12.71 6.80 -19.39
CA GLN A 38 11.66 7.58 -20.04
C GLN A 38 10.88 8.43 -19.03
N PHE A 39 10.64 7.91 -17.82
CA PHE A 39 9.99 8.67 -16.76
C PHE A 39 10.80 9.89 -16.34
N ILE A 40 12.12 9.73 -16.22
CA ILE A 40 13.01 10.83 -15.84
C ILE A 40 13.04 11.87 -16.95
N LYS A 41 13.24 11.44 -18.21
CA LYS A 41 13.26 12.34 -19.36
C LYS A 41 11.99 13.21 -19.46
N ASN A 42 10.84 12.63 -19.15
CA ASN A 42 9.55 13.32 -19.27
C ASN A 42 9.07 13.94 -17.96
N SER A 43 9.85 13.88 -16.88
CA SER A 43 9.43 14.29 -15.54
C SER A 43 8.10 13.63 -15.09
N THR A 44 7.85 12.40 -15.53
CA THR A 44 6.67 11.62 -15.18
C THR A 44 6.71 11.23 -13.71
N LYS A 45 5.60 11.44 -12.99
CA LYS A 45 5.42 10.97 -11.61
C LYS A 45 4.76 9.59 -11.62
N VAL A 46 5.22 8.70 -10.75
CA VAL A 46 4.75 7.32 -10.63
C VAL A 46 4.15 7.11 -9.25
N ILE A 47 2.94 6.57 -9.19
CA ILE A 47 2.26 6.22 -7.95
C ILE A 47 1.89 4.75 -8.08
N THR A 48 2.25 3.93 -7.09
CA THR A 48 2.06 2.47 -7.16
C THR A 48 1.76 1.86 -5.80
N ASN A 49 0.87 0.87 -5.79
CA ASN A 49 0.62 0.00 -4.63
C ASN A 49 1.57 -1.22 -4.60
N ALA A 50 2.64 -1.20 -5.38
CA ALA A 50 3.64 -2.26 -5.40
C ALA A 50 4.33 -2.44 -4.04
N GLY A 51 4.27 -1.44 -3.15
CA GLY A 51 4.74 -1.54 -1.77
C GLY A 51 4.12 -2.70 -0.99
N GLY A 52 2.89 -3.11 -1.36
CA GLY A 52 2.29 -4.30 -0.77
C GLY A 52 2.20 -4.21 0.75
N LEU A 53 2.81 -5.17 1.46
CA LEU A 53 2.87 -5.20 2.93
C LEU A 53 4.10 -4.47 3.48
N ASP A 54 5.01 -4.03 2.62
CA ASP A 54 6.26 -3.39 3.00
C ASP A 54 6.60 -2.22 2.05
N PRO A 55 5.88 -1.09 2.18
CA PRO A 55 6.16 0.11 1.37
C PRO A 55 7.57 0.66 1.59
N ILE A 56 8.13 0.50 2.80
CA ILE A 56 9.48 0.99 3.13
C ILE A 56 10.53 0.16 2.38
N GLY A 57 10.50 -1.17 2.49
CA GLY A 57 11.44 -2.01 1.75
C GLY A 57 11.30 -1.88 0.24
N CYS A 58 10.10 -1.57 -0.27
CA CYS A 58 9.91 -1.24 -1.68
C CYS A 58 10.60 0.06 -2.08
N LYS A 59 10.50 1.11 -1.25
CA LYS A 59 11.21 2.38 -1.45
C LYS A 59 12.73 2.15 -1.47
N GLU A 60 13.27 1.46 -0.46
CA GLU A 60 14.70 1.19 -0.35
C GLU A 60 15.23 0.43 -1.58
N ALA A 61 14.46 -0.54 -2.07
CA ALA A 61 14.82 -1.30 -3.27
C ALA A 61 14.78 -0.45 -4.56
N ILE A 62 13.88 0.55 -4.64
CA ILE A 62 13.85 1.51 -5.74
C ILE A 62 15.03 2.46 -5.65
N GLU A 63 15.37 2.95 -4.45
CA GLU A 63 16.55 3.80 -4.21
C GLU A 63 17.84 3.06 -4.61
N ALA A 64 17.99 1.81 -4.19
CA ALA A 64 19.11 0.96 -4.62
C ALA A 64 19.17 0.74 -6.15
N LEU A 65 18.01 0.63 -6.82
CA LEU A 65 17.94 0.55 -8.28
C LEU A 65 18.39 1.86 -8.94
N LEU A 66 17.98 3.01 -8.40
CA LEU A 66 18.40 4.33 -8.89
C LEU A 66 19.90 4.52 -8.75
N GLU A 67 20.48 4.15 -7.59
CA GLU A 67 21.92 4.18 -7.35
C GLU A 67 22.68 3.30 -8.34
N LYS A 68 22.22 2.04 -8.53
CA LYS A 68 22.83 1.10 -9.49
C LYS A 68 22.85 1.64 -10.93
N LEU A 69 21.85 2.43 -11.30
CA LEU A 69 21.72 3.04 -12.62
C LEU A 69 22.37 4.44 -12.69
N ASN A 70 23.00 4.90 -11.61
CA ASN A 70 23.60 6.23 -11.48
C ASN A 70 22.62 7.37 -11.81
N ILE A 71 21.35 7.18 -11.44
CA ILE A 71 20.29 8.18 -11.60
C ILE A 71 20.20 8.99 -10.32
N LYS A 72 20.20 10.32 -10.45
CA LYS A 72 20.14 11.28 -9.33
C LYS A 72 18.94 12.22 -9.48
N GLY A 73 18.56 12.86 -8.38
CA GLY A 73 17.49 13.87 -8.37
C GLY A 73 16.07 13.31 -8.42
N VAL A 74 15.90 12.00 -8.22
CA VAL A 74 14.58 11.34 -8.12
C VAL A 74 14.23 11.19 -6.65
N CYS A 75 13.16 11.84 -6.20
CA CYS A 75 12.64 11.69 -4.84
C CYS A 75 11.66 10.50 -4.78
N VAL A 76 11.90 9.56 -3.86
CA VAL A 76 11.07 8.38 -3.62
C VAL A 76 10.40 8.47 -2.25
N ALA A 77 9.08 8.37 -2.21
CA ALA A 77 8.30 8.41 -0.98
C ALA A 77 7.56 7.08 -0.75
N ALA A 78 7.46 6.67 0.52
CA ALA A 78 6.68 5.51 0.95
C ALA A 78 5.51 5.98 1.82
N ILE A 79 4.30 5.50 1.51
CA ILE A 79 3.10 5.74 2.33
C ILE A 79 2.87 4.51 3.21
N VAL A 80 2.86 4.73 4.52
CA VAL A 80 2.71 3.71 5.58
C VAL A 80 1.48 4.00 6.45
N GLY A 81 1.18 3.08 7.37
CA GLY A 81 0.05 3.22 8.31
C GLY A 81 -1.20 2.44 7.90
N ASP A 82 -1.15 1.66 6.82
CA ASP A 82 -2.25 0.79 6.42
C ASP A 82 -2.27 -0.53 7.21
N ASP A 83 -1.14 -1.00 7.77
CA ASP A 83 -1.10 -2.22 8.60
C ASP A 83 -1.73 -1.97 9.99
N ALA A 84 -2.95 -2.48 10.19
CA ALA A 84 -3.68 -2.33 11.44
C ALA A 84 -3.19 -3.27 12.56
N LEU A 85 -2.22 -4.14 12.27
CA LEU A 85 -1.64 -5.12 13.19
C LEU A 85 -0.18 -4.81 13.55
N ALA A 86 0.39 -3.70 13.08
CA ALA A 86 1.80 -3.36 13.26
C ALA A 86 2.28 -3.45 14.72
N ASP A 87 1.42 -3.08 15.68
CA ASP A 87 1.77 -2.97 17.11
C ASP A 87 1.01 -3.95 18.02
N LYS A 88 0.34 -4.97 17.46
CA LYS A 88 -0.53 -5.87 18.24
C LYS A 88 0.04 -7.28 18.31
N GLU A 89 0.59 -7.63 19.46
CA GLU A 89 0.80 -9.02 19.85
C GLU A 89 -0.56 -9.72 20.00
N GLY A 90 -0.71 -10.94 19.46
CA GLY A 90 -1.99 -11.64 19.45
C GLY A 90 -2.89 -11.16 18.30
N ARG A 91 -2.58 -11.60 17.09
CA ARG A 91 -3.25 -11.24 15.82
C ARG A 91 -4.66 -11.81 15.72
N THR A 92 -5.59 -11.52 16.61
CA THR A 92 -6.94 -12.10 16.53
C THR A 92 -8.01 -11.02 16.43
N LEU A 93 -9.18 -11.36 15.87
CA LEU A 93 -10.27 -10.39 15.74
C LEU A 93 -10.90 -10.08 17.11
N GLY A 94 -10.74 -10.96 18.10
CA GLY A 94 -11.26 -10.77 19.45
C GLY A 94 -10.73 -9.51 20.15
N GLY A 95 -9.54 -9.04 19.78
CA GLY A 95 -8.94 -7.80 20.30
C GLY A 95 -9.47 -6.51 19.65
N LEU A 96 -10.30 -6.59 18.61
CA LEU A 96 -10.81 -5.43 17.89
C LEU A 96 -12.27 -5.14 18.27
N LYS A 97 -12.56 -3.88 18.61
CA LYS A 97 -13.93 -3.41 18.88
C LYS A 97 -14.61 -2.95 17.58
N GLY A 98 -15.91 -3.17 17.47
CA GLY A 98 -16.72 -2.65 16.35
C GLY A 98 -16.42 -3.32 15.00
N VAL A 99 -15.94 -4.56 15.00
CA VAL A 99 -15.76 -5.33 13.75
C VAL A 99 -17.09 -5.98 13.38
N HIS A 100 -17.56 -5.66 12.17
CA HIS A 100 -18.79 -6.20 11.60
C HIS A 100 -18.49 -6.77 10.21
N SER A 101 -19.14 -7.88 9.86
CA SER A 101 -19.07 -8.37 8.48
C SER A 101 -19.94 -7.50 7.58
N PHE A 102 -19.53 -7.38 6.31
CA PHE A 102 -20.26 -6.63 5.30
C PHE A 102 -20.23 -7.41 3.97
N SER A 103 -21.40 -7.61 3.39
CA SER A 103 -21.57 -8.14 2.03
C SER A 103 -21.53 -7.01 1.02
N THR A 104 -20.57 -7.07 0.09
CA THR A 104 -20.52 -6.17 -1.08
C THR A 104 -21.51 -6.56 -2.17
N ILE A 105 -22.21 -7.70 -2.04
CA ILE A 105 -23.09 -8.25 -3.07
C ILE A 105 -24.53 -7.78 -2.85
N SER A 106 -24.98 -7.74 -1.60
CA SER A 106 -26.32 -7.28 -1.24
C SER A 106 -26.32 -5.77 -1.01
N SER A 107 -27.20 -5.04 -1.71
CA SER A 107 -27.33 -3.58 -1.59
C SER A 107 -28.29 -3.11 -0.48
N VAL A 108 -29.10 -4.01 0.07
CA VAL A 108 -30.16 -3.70 1.05
C VAL A 108 -30.00 -4.45 2.37
N ASP A 109 -29.27 -5.56 2.37
CA ASP A 109 -29.04 -6.38 3.54
C ASP A 109 -27.63 -6.95 3.49
N HIS A 110 -26.69 -6.16 4.01
CA HIS A 110 -25.27 -6.50 4.00
C HIS A 110 -24.90 -7.69 4.90
N THR A 111 -25.87 -8.31 5.59
CA THR A 111 -25.66 -9.53 6.37
C THR A 111 -25.88 -10.79 5.54
N LYS A 112 -26.78 -10.74 4.54
CA LYS A 112 -26.99 -11.80 3.54
C LYS A 112 -25.79 -11.86 2.60
N ASP A 113 -25.16 -13.02 2.53
CA ASP A 113 -23.93 -13.28 1.78
C ASP A 113 -22.68 -12.52 2.27
N SER A 114 -22.71 -12.02 3.51
CA SER A 114 -21.50 -11.47 4.10
C SER A 114 -20.47 -12.59 4.25
N GLY A 115 -19.27 -12.39 3.70
CA GLY A 115 -18.17 -13.32 3.89
C GLY A 115 -17.97 -13.57 5.37
N ARG A 116 -17.82 -14.83 5.79
CA ARG A 116 -17.54 -15.13 7.19
C ARG A 116 -16.22 -14.44 7.57
N LEU A 117 -16.28 -13.55 8.54
CA LEU A 117 -15.07 -13.08 9.22
C LEU A 117 -14.33 -14.30 9.79
N PRO A 118 -12.99 -14.26 9.89
CA PRO A 118 -12.24 -15.21 10.70
C PRO A 118 -12.86 -15.38 12.08
N GLU A 119 -12.75 -16.57 12.66
CA GLU A 119 -13.14 -16.79 14.06
C GLU A 119 -12.34 -15.85 14.97
N LYS A 120 -12.97 -15.37 16.04
CA LYS A 120 -12.41 -14.33 16.90
C LYS A 120 -11.06 -14.68 17.48
N ASP A 121 -10.81 -15.96 17.74
CA ASP A 121 -9.59 -16.46 18.38
C ASP A 121 -8.57 -17.02 17.38
N LYS A 122 -8.91 -17.02 16.09
CA LYS A 122 -7.98 -17.47 15.04
C LYS A 122 -7.01 -16.34 14.67
N PRO A 123 -5.74 -16.69 14.40
CA PRO A 123 -4.76 -15.72 13.96
C PRO A 123 -5.13 -15.16 12.58
N ILE A 124 -5.07 -13.85 12.47
CA ILE A 124 -5.21 -13.06 11.26
C ILE A 124 -3.84 -12.96 10.60
N VAL A 125 -3.80 -13.28 9.31
CA VAL A 125 -2.58 -13.23 8.51
C VAL A 125 -2.18 -11.79 8.19
N SER A 126 -3.16 -10.95 7.84
CA SER A 126 -3.00 -9.52 7.53
C SER A 126 -4.35 -8.81 7.68
N LEU A 127 -4.31 -7.57 8.17
CA LEU A 127 -5.46 -6.67 8.23
C LEU A 127 -4.94 -5.28 7.84
N ASN A 128 -5.41 -4.77 6.70
CA ASN A 128 -4.95 -3.50 6.17
C ASN A 128 -6.13 -2.55 5.97
N ALA A 129 -6.00 -1.32 6.44
CA ALA A 129 -6.92 -0.24 6.15
C ALA A 129 -6.73 0.26 4.71
N TYR A 130 -7.82 0.55 4.00
CA TYR A 130 -7.72 1.30 2.75
C TYR A 130 -7.64 2.78 3.09
N LEU A 131 -6.43 3.33 2.99
CA LEU A 131 -6.21 4.76 3.24
C LEU A 131 -6.77 5.60 2.07
N GLY A 132 -7.06 6.86 2.36
CA GLY A 132 -7.46 7.83 1.34
C GLY A 132 -6.31 8.25 0.43
N ALA A 133 -6.53 9.35 -0.30
CA ALA A 133 -5.58 9.91 -1.27
C ALA A 133 -4.69 11.03 -0.70
N HIS A 134 -4.96 11.47 0.53
CA HIS A 134 -4.32 12.64 1.15
C HIS A 134 -2.79 12.49 1.24
N ALA A 135 -2.30 11.40 1.82
CA ALA A 135 -0.86 11.18 2.03
C ALA A 135 -0.06 11.15 0.71
N ILE A 136 -0.65 10.58 -0.34
CA ILE A 136 -0.06 10.60 -1.70
C ILE A 136 -0.03 12.04 -2.24
N THR A 137 -1.10 12.78 -2.06
CA THR A 137 -1.20 14.18 -2.50
C THR A 137 -0.16 15.06 -1.80
N THR A 138 0.06 14.85 -0.50
CA THR A 138 1.13 15.51 0.27
C THR A 138 2.50 15.16 -0.28
N ALA A 139 2.80 13.88 -0.49
CA ALA A 139 4.07 13.45 -1.08
C ALA A 139 4.31 14.07 -2.47
N LEU A 140 3.28 14.16 -3.31
CA LEU A 140 3.37 14.82 -4.61
C LEU A 140 3.68 16.32 -4.47
N LYS A 141 3.09 17.02 -3.48
CA LYS A 141 3.36 18.44 -3.19
C LYS A 141 4.78 18.67 -2.67
N GLU A 142 5.32 17.72 -1.91
CA GLU A 142 6.70 17.73 -1.41
C GLU A 142 7.74 17.35 -2.48
N GLY A 143 7.29 17.04 -3.70
CA GLY A 143 8.18 16.79 -4.84
C GLY A 143 8.55 15.32 -5.06
N ALA A 144 7.87 14.37 -4.39
CA ALA A 144 8.06 12.96 -4.67
C ALA A 144 7.74 12.66 -6.16
N GLN A 145 8.69 12.02 -6.84
CA GLN A 145 8.52 11.59 -8.22
C GLN A 145 8.04 10.13 -8.29
N ILE A 146 8.46 9.29 -7.35
CA ILE A 146 7.98 7.91 -7.22
C ILE A 146 7.36 7.76 -5.83
N ILE A 147 6.10 7.34 -5.77
CA ILE A 147 5.37 7.12 -4.53
C ILE A 147 4.95 5.65 -4.47
N VAL A 148 5.47 4.93 -3.50
CA VAL A 148 5.10 3.54 -3.21
C VAL A 148 4.17 3.47 -2.01
N THR A 149 3.14 2.65 -2.11
CA THR A 149 2.10 2.55 -1.09
C THR A 149 1.76 1.11 -0.78
N GLY A 150 1.13 0.89 0.39
CA GLY A 150 0.31 -0.28 0.66
C GLY A 150 -1.10 -0.10 0.07
N ARG A 151 -2.13 -0.18 0.92
CA ARG A 151 -3.54 0.00 0.53
C ARG A 151 -3.99 1.46 0.59
N VAL A 152 -4.31 2.03 -0.57
CA VAL A 152 -4.70 3.44 -0.73
C VAL A 152 -5.69 3.67 -1.89
N ALA A 153 -6.35 4.82 -1.92
CA ALA A 153 -7.11 5.32 -3.08
C ALA A 153 -6.19 5.94 -4.16
N LEU A 154 -5.55 5.10 -4.98
CA LEU A 154 -4.51 5.52 -5.94
C LEU A 154 -4.95 6.57 -6.97
N VAL A 155 -6.13 6.43 -7.55
CA VAL A 155 -6.57 7.23 -8.72
C VAL A 155 -6.95 8.66 -8.33
N VAL A 156 -7.45 8.85 -7.10
CA VAL A 156 -7.95 10.15 -6.64
C VAL A 156 -6.80 11.12 -6.37
N ALA A 157 -5.64 10.63 -5.91
CA ALA A 157 -4.51 11.47 -5.53
C ALA A 157 -3.92 12.32 -6.68
N PRO A 158 -3.68 11.79 -7.90
CA PRO A 158 -3.32 12.63 -9.05
C PRO A 158 -4.30 13.75 -9.33
N LEU A 159 -5.60 13.49 -9.20
CA LEU A 159 -6.65 14.49 -9.45
C LEU A 159 -6.63 15.56 -8.35
N MET A 160 -6.53 15.15 -7.08
CA MET A 160 -6.40 16.09 -5.97
C MET A 160 -5.16 16.97 -6.11
N HIS A 161 -4.02 16.41 -6.49
CA HIS A 161 -2.80 17.17 -6.70
C HIS A 161 -2.91 18.12 -7.90
N LYS A 162 -3.49 17.67 -9.02
CA LYS A 162 -3.59 18.45 -10.25
C LYS A 162 -4.61 19.61 -10.14
N TYR A 163 -5.75 19.35 -9.51
CA TYR A 163 -6.88 20.29 -9.44
C TYR A 163 -7.00 20.99 -8.08
N GLY A 164 -6.12 20.67 -7.12
CA GLY A 164 -6.13 21.29 -5.79
C GLY A 164 -7.36 20.92 -4.97
N TRP A 165 -7.93 19.72 -5.16
CA TRP A 165 -9.07 19.28 -4.34
C TRP A 165 -8.62 19.08 -2.88
N GLU A 166 -9.43 19.56 -1.95
CA GLU A 166 -9.20 19.46 -0.51
C GLU A 166 -10.34 18.66 0.15
N GLU A 167 -10.00 17.83 1.13
CA GLU A 167 -11.01 17.14 1.94
C GLU A 167 -11.89 18.17 2.66
N GLY A 168 -13.20 18.01 2.57
CA GLY A 168 -14.18 18.87 3.27
C GLY A 168 -14.60 20.15 2.52
N LYS A 169 -14.03 20.48 1.35
CA LYS A 169 -14.62 21.49 0.46
C LYS A 169 -15.68 20.86 -0.44
N THR A 170 -16.91 20.77 0.05
CA THR A 170 -18.12 20.62 -0.79
C THR A 170 -18.37 21.93 -1.55
N ALA A 171 -17.44 22.34 -2.41
CA ALA A 171 -17.73 23.42 -3.33
C ALA A 171 -18.50 22.83 -4.53
N ASN A 172 -19.82 22.96 -4.46
CA ASN A 172 -20.77 22.85 -5.57
C ASN A 172 -21.20 21.43 -6.04
N TYR A 173 -21.58 20.57 -5.10
CA TYR A 173 -22.73 19.67 -5.27
C TYR A 173 -23.52 19.65 -3.96
#